data_AF-A0A937D7J8-F1
#
_entry.id   AF-A0A937D7J8-F1
#
_cell.length_a   1.000
_cell.length_b   1.000
_cell.length_c   1.000
_cell.angle_alpha   90.00
_cell.angle_beta   90.00
_cell.angle_gamma   90.00
#
_symmetry.space_group_name_H-M   'P 1'
#
loop_
_entity.id
_entity.type
_entity.pdbx_description
1 polymer ?
#
loop_
_entity_poly.entity_id
_entity_poly.type
_entity_poly.pdbx_seq_one_letter_code
_entity_poly.pdbx_strand_id
1 'polypeptide(L)'
;MGLETNGFICLHPEQDNEVFLPTELGRSIQDHSQLQTVISGAQLPEEFLHRDLLLHARPLFLQSRFETAVFEAFKSLEVAISEAVNAPDGLFGAKLAQYAFNPDDGPLTDLGVDKSEA
;
A
#
# COMPACT_ATOMS: atom_id res chain seq x y z
N MET A 1 -5.57 -6.18 -19.09
CA MET A 1 -5.29 -6.94 -17.86
C MET A 1 -6.02 -8.27 -17.99
N GLY A 2 -5.32 -9.42 -17.98
CA GLY A 2 -5.90 -10.74 -18.30
C GLY A 2 -6.35 -11.53 -17.07
N LEU A 3 -7.34 -12.41 -17.23
CA LEU A 3 -7.87 -13.26 -16.15
C LEU A 3 -6.84 -14.27 -15.62
N GLU A 4 -6.00 -14.77 -16.52
CA GLU A 4 -4.90 -15.70 -16.20
C GLU A 4 -3.81 -15.02 -15.35
N THR A 5 -3.39 -13.81 -15.72
CA THR A 5 -2.35 -13.04 -14.99
C THR A 5 -2.75 -12.75 -13.54
N ASN A 6 -4.06 -12.63 -13.26
CA ASN A 6 -4.60 -12.40 -11.93
C ASN A 6 -4.96 -13.70 -11.18
N GLY A 7 -4.66 -14.87 -11.76
CA GLY A 7 -4.90 -16.17 -11.14
C GLY A 7 -6.37 -16.57 -11.03
N PHE A 8 -7.28 -15.93 -11.77
CA PHE A 8 -8.70 -16.29 -11.77
C PHE A 8 -8.99 -17.54 -12.61
N ILE A 9 -8.17 -17.79 -13.62
CA ILE A 9 -8.24 -18.98 -14.46
C ILE A 9 -6.85 -19.61 -14.59
N CYS A 10 -6.81 -20.92 -14.79
CA CYS A 10 -5.59 -21.67 -15.12
C CYS A 10 -5.87 -22.64 -16.26
N LEU A 11 -4.81 -23.06 -16.97
CA LEU A 11 -4.92 -24.16 -17.93
C LEU A 11 -5.30 -25.46 -17.22
N HIS A 12 -6.10 -26.28 -17.90
CA HIS A 12 -6.47 -27.59 -17.41
C HIS A 12 -5.20 -28.45 -17.25
N PRO A 13 -4.89 -28.95 -16.03
CA PRO A 13 -3.59 -29.57 -15.75
C PRO A 13 -3.34 -30.88 -16.50
N GLU A 14 -4.42 -31.56 -16.92
CA GLU A 14 -4.36 -32.87 -17.58
C GLU A 14 -4.78 -32.86 -19.07
N GLN A 15 -5.11 -31.71 -19.65
CA GLN A 15 -5.55 -31.61 -21.04
C GLN A 15 -4.63 -30.69 -21.83
N ASP A 16 -4.12 -31.17 -22.96
CA ASP A 16 -3.22 -30.45 -23.87
C ASP A 16 -3.94 -29.48 -24.82
N ASN A 17 -5.28 -29.43 -24.70
CA ASN A 17 -6.11 -28.49 -25.42
C ASN A 17 -6.20 -27.26 -24.51
N GLU A 18 -5.88 -26.05 -25.00
CA GLU A 18 -5.86 -24.75 -24.27
C GLU A 18 -7.20 -24.39 -23.59
N VAL A 19 -7.64 -25.22 -22.65
CA VAL A 19 -8.91 -25.15 -21.94
C VAL A 19 -8.60 -24.53 -20.60
N PHE A 20 -9.22 -23.39 -20.34
CA PHE A 20 -9.10 -22.69 -19.07
C PHE A 20 -10.18 -23.15 -18.10
N LEU A 21 -9.79 -23.35 -16.84
CA LEU A 21 -10.71 -23.61 -15.73
C LEU A 21 -10.64 -22.48 -14.71
N PRO A 22 -11.76 -22.13 -14.05
CA PRO A 22 -11.74 -21.19 -12.95
C PRO A 22 -11.04 -21.81 -11.74
N THR A 23 -10.07 -21.07 -11.20
CA THR A 23 -9.39 -21.40 -9.94
C THR A 23 -10.34 -21.24 -8.75
N GLU A 24 -9.91 -21.63 -7.55
CA GLU A 24 -10.71 -21.37 -6.33
C GLU A 24 -11.01 -19.88 -6.14
N LEU A 25 -10.04 -19.02 -6.44
CA LEU A 25 -10.20 -17.56 -6.43
C LEU A 25 -11.18 -17.10 -7.52
N GLY A 26 -11.08 -17.66 -8.73
CA GLY A 26 -12.02 -17.35 -9.81
C GLY A 26 -13.46 -17.76 -9.48
N ARG A 27 -13.65 -18.86 -8.73
CA ARG A 27 -14.97 -19.35 -8.30
C ARG A 27 -15.58 -18.56 -7.14
N SER A 28 -14.76 -17.94 -6.30
CA SER A 28 -15.25 -17.18 -5.15
C SER A 28 -15.87 -15.83 -5.53
N ILE A 29 -15.58 -15.33 -6.74
CA ILE A 29 -16.10 -14.07 -7.27
C ILE A 29 -17.51 -14.28 -7.84
N GLN A 30 -18.50 -13.67 -7.20
CA GLN A 30 -19.90 -13.79 -7.61
C GLN A 30 -20.38 -12.65 -8.51
N ASP A 31 -19.75 -11.47 -8.40
CA ASP A 31 -20.16 -10.27 -9.10
C ASP A 31 -18.96 -9.35 -9.42
N HIS A 32 -19.23 -8.32 -10.22
CA HIS A 32 -18.23 -7.33 -10.63
C HIS A 32 -17.64 -6.52 -9.47
N SER A 33 -18.38 -6.31 -8.39
CA SER A 33 -17.91 -5.54 -7.24
C SER A 33 -16.86 -6.33 -6.44
N GLN A 34 -17.09 -7.63 -6.24
CA GLN A 34 -16.13 -8.53 -5.60
C GLN A 34 -14.87 -8.68 -6.45
N LEU A 35 -15.01 -8.76 -7.78
CA LEU A 35 -13.87 -8.78 -8.69
C LEU A 35 -12.99 -7.53 -8.53
N GLN A 36 -13.60 -6.33 -8.45
CA GLN A 36 -12.86 -5.09 -8.20
C GLN A 36 -12.15 -5.12 -6.85
N THR A 37 -12.82 -5.55 -5.78
CA THR A 37 -12.22 -5.65 -4.45
C THR A 37 -11.00 -6.57 -4.44
N VAL A 38 -11.07 -7.73 -5.10
CA VAL A 38 -9.95 -8.68 -5.18
C VAL A 38 -8.79 -8.10 -5.98
N ILE A 39 -9.06 -7.50 -7.14
CA ILE A 39 -8.01 -6.87 -7.97
C ILE A 39 -7.35 -5.71 -7.22
N SER A 40 -8.13 -4.83 -6.60
CA SER A 40 -7.61 -3.72 -5.79
C SER A 40 -6.84 -4.22 -4.57
N GLY A 41 -7.31 -5.27 -3.89
CA GLY A 41 -6.59 -5.88 -2.77
C GLY A 41 -5.21 -6.42 -3.16
N ALA A 42 -5.11 -7.03 -4.34
CA ALA A 42 -3.82 -7.51 -4.87
C ALA A 42 -2.85 -6.37 -5.20
N GLN A 43 -3.34 -5.16 -5.51
CA GLN A 43 -2.50 -3.99 -5.77
C GLN A 43 -1.90 -3.38 -4.49
N LEU A 44 -2.51 -3.63 -3.33
CA LEU A 44 -2.02 -3.13 -2.05
C LEU A 44 -2.09 -4.21 -0.97
N PRO A 45 -1.14 -5.18 -1.00
CA PRO A 45 -1.08 -6.29 -0.05
C PRO A 45 -0.93 -5.81 1.40
N GLU A 46 -1.57 -6.53 2.33
CA GLU A 46 -1.54 -6.17 3.76
C GLU A 46 -0.14 -6.22 4.36
N GLU A 47 0.65 -7.17 3.88
CA GLU A 47 2.00 -7.52 4.34
C GLU A 47 2.99 -6.36 4.19
N PHE A 48 2.74 -5.47 3.22
CA PHE A 48 3.59 -4.32 2.93
C PHE A 48 3.16 -3.04 3.63
N LEU A 49 2.08 -3.09 4.41
CA LEU A 49 1.53 -1.89 5.06
C LEU A 49 1.81 -1.86 6.55
N HIS A 50 2.25 -0.70 7.01
CA HIS A 50 2.27 -0.39 8.44
C HIS A 50 0.87 -0.50 9.06
N ARG A 51 0.80 -0.86 10.34
CA ARG A 51 -0.46 -1.07 11.07
C ARG A 51 -1.44 0.09 10.89
N ASP A 52 -0.98 1.33 10.96
CA ASP A 52 -1.85 2.50 10.86
C ASP A 52 -2.44 2.66 9.45
N LEU A 53 -1.67 2.34 8.41
CA LEU A 53 -2.16 2.38 7.03
C LEU A 53 -3.20 1.30 6.76
N LEU A 54 -3.07 0.13 7.41
CA LEU A 54 -4.09 -0.93 7.36
C LEU A 54 -5.42 -0.47 7.96
N LEU A 55 -5.39 0.35 9.01
CA LEU A 55 -6.58 0.81 9.71
C LEU A 55 -7.23 2.03 9.02
N HIS A 56 -6.42 2.98 8.56
CA HIS A 56 -6.92 4.29 8.15
C HIS A 56 -7.00 4.48 6.62
N ALA A 57 -6.03 3.96 5.86
CA ALA A 57 -5.93 4.22 4.42
C ALA A 57 -6.45 3.05 3.56
N ARG A 58 -6.12 1.81 3.92
CA ARG A 58 -6.46 0.63 3.12
C ARG A 58 -7.96 0.41 2.91
N PRO A 59 -8.85 0.57 3.92
CA PRO A 59 -10.29 0.40 3.71
C PRO A 59 -10.85 1.37 2.67
N LEU A 60 -10.31 2.60 2.60
CA LEU A 60 -10.68 3.60 1.60
C LEU A 60 -10.18 3.21 0.21
N PHE A 61 -8.96 2.67 0.11
CA PHE A 61 -8.39 2.17 -1.14
C PHE A 61 -9.23 1.02 -1.73
N LEU A 62 -9.64 0.05 -0.90
CA LEU A 62 -10.49 -1.07 -1.33
C LEU A 62 -11.89 -0.64 -1.79
N GLN A 63 -12.34 0.53 -1.35
CA GLN A 63 -13.60 1.16 -1.79
C GLN A 63 -13.40 2.08 -3.01
N SER A 64 -12.23 2.05 -3.65
CA SER A 64 -11.86 2.92 -4.77
C SER A 64 -11.87 4.43 -4.43
N ARG A 65 -11.82 4.79 -3.15
CA ARG A 65 -11.73 6.19 -2.67
C ARG A 65 -10.28 6.62 -2.61
N PHE A 66 -9.60 6.62 -3.75
CA PHE A 66 -8.14 6.77 -3.82
C PHE A 66 -7.63 8.10 -3.25
N GLU A 67 -8.28 9.23 -3.59
CA GLU A 67 -7.86 10.55 -3.09
C GLU A 67 -7.89 10.61 -1.55
N THR A 68 -8.97 10.11 -0.95
CA THR A 68 -9.10 10.07 0.52
C THR A 68 -8.13 9.06 1.14
N ALA A 69 -7.91 7.91 0.51
CA ALA A 69 -6.95 6.91 0.97
C ALA A 69 -5.52 7.49 1.03
N VAL A 70 -5.11 8.23 -0.01
CA VAL A 70 -3.81 8.91 -0.05
C VAL A 70 -3.72 9.98 1.03
N PHE A 71 -4.77 10.78 1.21
CA PHE A 71 -4.78 11.79 2.26
C PHE A 71 -4.64 11.20 3.67
N GLU A 72 -5.42 10.16 4.01
CA GLU A 72 -5.32 9.49 5.31
C GLU A 72 -3.97 8.79 5.51
N ALA A 73 -3.37 8.25 4.45
CA ALA A 73 -2.03 7.67 4.51
C ALA A 73 -0.97 8.73 4.88
N PHE A 74 -0.96 9.87 4.18
CA PHE A 74 -0.01 10.95 4.47
C PHE A 74 -0.23 11.59 5.83
N LYS A 75 -1.49 11.73 6.26
CA LYS A 75 -1.80 12.21 7.60
C LYS A 75 -1.29 11.26 8.69
N SER A 76 -1.47 9.96 8.52
CA SER A 76 -0.96 8.96 9.47
C SER A 76 0.57 9.02 9.55
N LEU A 77 1.25 9.17 8.40
CA LEU A 77 2.70 9.34 8.35
C LEU A 77 3.16 10.65 9.03
N GLU A 78 2.47 11.76 8.79
CA GLU A 78 2.79 13.05 9.39
C GLU A 78 2.68 13.01 10.91
N VAL A 79 1.60 12.42 11.45
CA VAL A 79 1.42 12.23 12.89
C VAL A 79 2.56 11.39 13.47
N ALA A 80 2.88 10.26 12.84
CA ALA A 80 3.97 9.38 13.31
C ALA A 80 5.34 10.10 13.33
N ILE A 81 5.67 10.87 12.29
CA ILE A 81 6.91 11.66 12.25
C ILE A 81 6.90 12.73 13.34
N SER A 82 5.78 13.44 13.49
CA SER A 82 5.63 14.53 14.46
C SER A 82 5.85 14.04 15.89
N GLU A 83 5.23 12.91 16.25
CA GLU A 83 5.38 12.27 17.56
C GLU A 83 6.82 11.78 17.78
N ALA A 84 7.46 11.21 16.75
CA ALA A 84 8.82 10.69 16.87
C ALA A 84 9.86 11.80 17.11
N VAL A 85 9.66 13.00 16.57
CA VAL A 85 10.61 14.12 16.73
C VAL A 85 10.19 15.15 17.78
N ASN A 86 9.03 14.95 18.43
CA ASN A 86 8.40 15.96 19.28
C ASN A 86 8.36 17.34 18.59
N ALA A 87 7.77 17.35 17.40
CA ALA A 87 7.86 18.50 16.50
C ALA A 87 7.35 19.80 17.14
N PRO A 88 8.05 20.94 16.94
CA PRO A 88 7.55 22.24 17.32
C PRO A 88 6.22 22.59 16.63
N ASP A 89 5.37 23.32 17.33
CA ASP A 89 4.14 23.90 16.75
C ASP A 89 4.49 24.69 15.47
N GLY A 90 3.78 24.40 14.37
CA GLY A 90 4.02 25.08 13.08
C GLY A 90 4.76 24.25 12.03
N LEU A 91 5.32 23.09 12.40
CA LEU A 91 5.97 22.16 11.48
C LEU A 91 5.00 21.09 10.99
N PHE A 92 4.71 21.10 9.69
CA PHE A 92 3.77 20.16 9.05
C PHE A 92 4.24 19.79 7.64
N GLY A 93 3.69 18.72 7.09
CA GLY A 93 3.91 18.24 5.74
C GLY A 93 5.37 18.05 5.39
N ALA A 94 5.75 18.51 4.20
CA ALA A 94 7.12 18.37 3.70
C ALA A 94 8.15 19.03 4.62
N LYS A 95 7.81 20.13 5.31
CA LYS A 95 8.75 20.81 6.22
C LYS A 95 9.06 19.95 7.44
N LEU A 96 8.04 19.26 7.98
CA LEU A 96 8.23 18.32 9.08
C LEU A 96 9.15 17.18 8.65
N ALA A 97 8.89 16.58 7.48
CA ALA A 97 9.71 15.49 6.97
C ALA A 97 11.17 15.94 6.71
N GLN A 98 11.37 17.10 6.08
CA GLN A 98 12.71 17.66 5.84
C GLN A 98 13.46 17.96 7.13
N TYR A 99 12.77 18.45 8.15
CA TYR A 99 13.36 18.66 9.47
C TYR A 99 13.74 17.32 10.13
N ALA A 100 12.80 16.36 10.15
CA ALA A 100 12.97 15.08 10.81
C ALA A 100 14.10 14.24 10.19
N PHE A 101 14.23 14.26 8.87
CA PHE A 101 15.19 13.46 8.11
C PHE A 101 16.29 14.30 7.46
N ASN A 102 16.65 15.43 8.07
CA ASN A 102 17.78 16.23 7.58
C ASN A 102 19.07 15.37 7.58
N PRO A 103 19.81 15.27 6.45
CA PRO A 103 20.99 14.41 6.36
C PRO A 103 22.16 14.82 7.27
N ASP A 104 22.17 16.06 7.75
CA ASP A 104 23.24 16.59 8.61
C ASP A 104 22.91 16.48 10.10
N ASP A 105 21.68 16.80 10.50
CA ASP A 105 21.27 16.92 11.91
C ASP A 105 19.83 16.45 12.21
N GLY A 106 19.22 15.70 11.29
CA GLY A 106 17.84 15.23 11.40
C GLY A 106 17.64 14.26 12.57
N PRO A 107 16.64 14.47 13.44
CA PRO A 107 16.37 13.59 14.59
C PRO A 107 16.09 12.12 14.24
N LEU A 108 15.60 11.83 13.04
CA LEU A 108 15.31 10.48 12.54
C LEU A 108 16.34 9.99 11.51
N THR A 109 17.38 10.77 11.25
CA THR A 109 18.43 10.39 10.30
C THR A 109 19.40 9.42 10.95
N ASP A 110 19.69 8.31 10.27
CA ASP A 110 20.79 7.44 10.65
C ASP A 110 22.12 8.04 10.19
N LEU A 111 22.79 8.74 11.11
CA LEU A 111 24.07 9.41 10.85
C LEU A 111 25.25 8.42 10.72
N GLY A 112 25.03 7.12 10.93
CA GLY A 112 26.03 6.07 10.76
C GLY A 112 26.20 5.60 9.30
N VAL A 113 25.27 5.96 8.42
CA VAL A 113 25.29 5.59 7.00
C VAL A 113 26.06 6.65 6.20
N ASP A 114 26.92 6.20 5.27
CA ASP A 114 27.74 7.10 4.46
C ASP A 114 26.84 7.98 3.55
N LYS A 115 27.12 9.28 3.46
CA LYS A 115 26.24 10.28 2.81
C LYS A 115 26.01 10.06 1.31
N SER A 116 26.73 9.09 0.72
CA SER A 116 26.58 8.73 -0.70
C SER A 116 25.47 7.70 -0.95
N GLU A 117 24.84 7.15 0.10
CA GLU A 117 23.76 6.15 0.00
C GLU A 117 22.41 6.61 0.60
N ALA A 118 22.34 7.84 1.12
CA ALA A 118 21.15 8.41 1.77
C ALA A 118 20.30 9.28 0.83
#